data_AF-A0A853EXH9-F1
#
_entry.id   AF-A0A853EXH9-F1
#
_cell.length_a   1.000
_cell.length_b   1.000
_cell.length_c   1.000
_cell.angle_alpha   90.00
_cell.angle_beta   90.00
_cell.angle_gamma   90.00
#
_symmetry.space_group_name_H-M   'P 1'
#
loop_
_entity.id
_entity.type
_entity.pdbx_description
1 polymer ?
#
loop_
_entity_poly.entity_id
_entity_poly.type
_entity_poly.pdbx_seq_one_letter_code
_entity_poly.pdbx_strand_id
1 'polypeptide(L)'
;MGVVAVTVGLTACTPTINVPAGVDAAEPICATVVLMLPDEVGGQSKVRASSQATAAWGEPGRAITLRCGVEPPAPTTQDCQSVDPGIPGLGTFDWITTQDDNGWTFTTYGREPAVSVQVPTELGGSQPTASLIDVARAVSEIPTTSHACR
;
A
#
# COMPACT_ATOMS: atom_id res chain seq x y z
N MET A 1 58.05 0.65 -1.85
CA MET A 1 56.97 1.58 -1.45
C MET A 1 55.69 1.10 -2.11
N GLY A 2 54.75 0.56 -1.33
CA GLY A 2 53.48 0.01 -1.83
C GLY A 2 52.38 1.06 -1.74
N VAL A 3 51.64 1.26 -2.83
CA VAL A 3 50.49 2.17 -2.88
C VAL A 3 49.27 1.39 -2.39
N VAL A 4 48.71 1.79 -1.24
CA VAL A 4 47.45 1.26 -0.72
C VAL A 4 46.32 2.03 -1.41
N ALA A 5 45.63 1.39 -2.35
CA ALA A 5 44.43 1.94 -2.97
C ALA A 5 43.25 1.81 -1.99
N VAL A 6 42.84 2.93 -1.41
CA VAL A 6 41.63 3.02 -0.59
C VAL A 6 40.44 3.13 -1.54
N THR A 7 39.71 2.03 -1.74
CA THR A 7 38.40 2.05 -2.39
C THR A 7 37.40 2.68 -1.44
N VAL A 8 37.03 3.93 -1.70
CA VAL A 8 35.92 4.63 -1.02
C VAL A 8 34.62 4.01 -1.53
N GLY A 9 34.00 3.14 -0.74
CA GLY A 9 32.67 2.63 -1.01
C GLY A 9 31.65 3.77 -0.85
N LEU A 10 30.99 4.17 -1.94
CA LEU A 10 29.85 5.08 -1.88
C LEU A 10 28.70 4.35 -1.16
N THR A 11 28.39 4.77 0.06
CA THR A 11 27.16 4.35 0.75
C THR A 11 25.98 4.98 0.02
N ALA A 12 25.32 4.21 -0.85
CA ALA A 12 24.08 4.64 -1.48
C ALA A 12 23.02 4.81 -0.37
N CYS A 13 22.58 6.04 -0.13
CA CYS A 13 21.44 6.27 0.75
C CYS A 13 20.21 5.65 0.11
N THR A 14 19.58 4.69 0.78
CA THR A 14 18.29 4.14 0.32
C THR A 14 17.28 5.28 0.21
N PRO A 15 16.66 5.50 -0.95
CA PRO A 15 15.71 6.59 -1.11
C PRO A 15 14.54 6.42 -0.14
N THR A 16 14.08 7.54 0.42
CA THR A 16 12.85 7.59 1.21
C THR A 16 11.76 8.19 0.34
N ILE A 17 10.66 7.46 0.18
CA ILE A 17 9.51 7.90 -0.59
C ILE A 17 8.60 8.72 0.32
N ASN A 18 8.21 9.90 -0.15
CA ASN A 18 7.27 10.73 0.59
C ASN A 18 5.86 10.15 0.48
N VAL A 19 5.34 9.64 1.59
CA VAL A 19 3.97 9.15 1.70
C VAL A 19 3.33 9.85 2.89
N PRO A 20 2.28 10.68 2.70
CA PRO A 20 1.65 11.38 3.82
C PRO A 20 0.95 10.39 4.75
N ALA A 21 0.95 10.68 6.05
CA ALA A 21 0.17 9.90 7.02
C ALA A 21 -1.33 9.93 6.70
N GLY A 22 -2.05 8.86 7.05
CA GLY A 22 -3.51 8.91 7.19
C GLY A 22 -3.94 9.82 8.35
N VAL A 23 -5.20 10.25 8.35
CA VAL A 23 -5.79 11.05 9.44
C VAL A 23 -5.77 10.29 10.77
N ASP A 24 -5.97 8.97 10.72
CA ASP A 24 -5.98 8.04 11.85
C ASP A 24 -4.76 7.11 11.87
N ALA A 25 -3.63 7.54 11.29
CA ALA A 25 -2.39 6.76 11.23
C ALA A 25 -1.85 6.33 12.60
N ALA A 26 -2.29 6.97 13.69
CA ALA A 26 -1.90 6.65 15.06
C ALA A 26 -2.69 5.48 15.68
N GLU A 27 -3.74 4.97 15.01
CA GLU A 27 -4.50 3.82 15.49
C GLU A 27 -3.59 2.59 15.65
N PRO A 28 -3.59 1.90 16.80
CA PRO A 28 -2.66 0.79 17.04
C PRO A 28 -2.75 -0.33 16.01
N ILE A 29 -3.93 -0.57 15.44
CA ILE A 29 -4.11 -1.61 14.41
C ILE A 29 -3.28 -1.32 13.14
N CYS A 30 -3.04 -0.05 12.81
CA CYS A 30 -2.22 0.31 11.67
C CYS A 30 -0.74 -0.06 11.84
N ALA A 31 -0.24 -0.11 13.09
CA ALA A 31 1.09 -0.64 13.35
C ALA A 31 1.16 -2.13 13.02
N THR A 32 0.14 -2.90 13.41
CA THR A 32 0.02 -4.33 13.06
C THR A 32 -0.02 -4.53 11.55
N VAL A 33 -0.84 -3.74 10.83
CA VAL A 33 -0.92 -3.79 9.37
C VAL A 33 0.47 -3.62 8.75
N VAL A 34 1.20 -2.55 9.10
CA VAL A 34 2.51 -2.27 8.49
C VAL A 34 3.57 -3.34 8.83
N LEU A 35 3.51 -3.92 10.03
CA LEU A 35 4.39 -5.01 10.45
C LEU A 35 4.16 -6.31 9.67
N MET A 36 2.94 -6.55 9.19
CA MET A 36 2.61 -7.74 8.40
C MET A 36 2.75 -7.54 6.88
N LEU A 37 3.08 -6.33 6.42
CA LEU A 37 3.25 -6.06 5.00
C LEU A 37 4.46 -6.80 4.41
N PRO A 38 4.31 -7.43 3.23
CA PRO A 38 5.37 -8.19 2.59
C PRO A 38 6.54 -7.30 2.13
N ASP A 39 7.68 -7.93 1.89
CA ASP A 39 8.87 -7.27 1.35
C ASP A 39 8.76 -6.96 -0.15
N GLU A 40 7.79 -7.55 -0.85
CA GLU A 40 7.52 -7.31 -2.27
C GLU A 40 6.02 -7.12 -2.52
N VAL A 41 5.66 -6.16 -3.36
CA VAL A 41 4.29 -5.92 -3.85
C VAL A 41 4.38 -5.54 -5.32
N GLY A 42 3.59 -6.18 -6.19
CA GLY A 42 3.62 -5.92 -7.64
C GLY A 42 5.01 -6.07 -8.26
N GLY A 43 5.83 -6.98 -7.75
CA GLY A 43 7.21 -7.18 -8.19
C GLY A 43 8.19 -6.08 -7.79
N GLN A 44 7.79 -5.14 -6.93
CA GLN A 44 8.63 -4.06 -6.43
C GLN A 44 9.09 -4.34 -4.99
N SER A 45 10.36 -4.11 -4.69
CA SER A 45 10.91 -4.29 -3.35
C SER A 45 10.53 -3.14 -2.40
N LYS A 46 10.31 -3.47 -1.13
CA LYS A 46 9.95 -2.52 -0.07
C LYS A 46 11.06 -1.51 0.18
N VAL A 47 10.70 -0.24 0.30
CA VAL A 47 11.61 0.87 0.61
C VAL A 47 11.07 1.71 1.77
N ARG A 48 11.85 2.70 2.21
CA ARG A 48 11.45 3.56 3.33
C ARG A 48 10.36 4.53 2.89
N ALA A 49 9.28 4.61 3.67
CA ALA A 49 8.27 5.66 3.55
C ALA A 49 8.47 6.74 4.63
N SER A 50 8.04 7.97 4.37
CA SER A 50 8.31 9.13 5.23
C SER A 50 7.47 9.23 6.49
N SER A 51 6.30 8.60 6.55
CA SER A 51 5.32 8.77 7.63
C SER A 51 4.99 7.47 8.36
N GLN A 52 4.42 7.59 9.57
CA GLN A 52 3.88 6.45 10.32
C GLN A 52 2.70 5.80 9.58
N ALA A 53 2.46 4.51 9.82
CA ALA A 53 1.41 3.73 9.17
C ALA A 53 1.43 3.78 7.62
N THR A 54 2.62 3.99 7.04
CA THR A 54 2.81 4.00 5.59
C THR A 54 3.88 3.01 5.15
N ALA A 55 3.77 2.55 3.91
CA ALA A 55 4.76 1.72 3.24
C ALA A 55 4.88 2.11 1.77
N ALA A 56 6.01 1.79 1.16
CA ALA A 56 6.25 1.99 -0.25
C ALA A 56 7.09 0.87 -0.84
N TRP A 57 6.88 0.57 -2.12
CA TRP A 57 7.64 -0.42 -2.88
C TRP A 57 8.04 0.16 -4.24
N GLY A 58 9.33 0.09 -4.58
CA GLY A 58 9.90 0.63 -5.81
C GLY A 58 10.75 1.89 -5.59
N GLU A 59 10.74 2.79 -6.57
CA GLU A 59 11.64 3.95 -6.62
C GLU A 59 10.88 5.29 -6.50
N PRO A 60 11.54 6.39 -6.08
CA PRO A 60 10.90 7.71 -6.03
C PRO A 60 10.23 8.10 -7.35
N GLY A 61 8.97 8.52 -7.27
CA GLY A 61 8.15 8.88 -8.44
C GLY A 61 7.54 7.70 -9.18
N ARG A 62 7.90 6.46 -8.84
CA ARG A 62 7.40 5.21 -9.46
C ARG A 62 7.28 4.10 -8.41
N ALA A 63 6.49 4.34 -7.37
CA ALA A 63 6.31 3.39 -6.30
C ALA A 63 4.85 3.13 -6.01
N ILE A 64 4.56 1.88 -5.66
CA ILE A 64 3.30 1.51 -5.02
C ILE A 64 3.39 2.03 -3.59
N THR A 65 2.36 2.73 -3.12
CA THR A 65 2.33 3.23 -1.75
C THR A 65 1.10 2.74 -1.01
N LEU A 66 1.24 2.53 0.29
CA LEU A 66 0.15 2.15 1.19
C LEU A 66 0.07 3.13 2.35
N ARG A 67 -1.15 3.52 2.71
CA ARG A 67 -1.47 4.34 3.87
C ARG A 67 -2.58 3.64 4.67
N CYS A 68 -2.30 3.28 5.92
CA CYS A 68 -3.34 2.88 6.86
C CYS A 68 -3.82 4.10 7.68
N GLY A 69 -5.09 4.13 8.05
CA GLY A 69 -5.66 5.27 8.78
C GLY A 69 -6.14 6.39 7.88
N VAL A 70 -6.49 6.11 6.61
CA VAL A 70 -7.18 7.12 5.80
C VAL A 70 -8.65 7.19 6.18
N GLU A 71 -9.29 8.33 5.87
CA GLU A 71 -10.72 8.52 6.11
C GLU A 71 -11.53 7.39 5.45
N PRO A 72 -12.33 6.64 6.21
CA PRO A 72 -13.19 5.59 5.66
C PRO A 72 -14.17 6.17 4.63
N PRO A 73 -14.30 5.57 3.43
CA PRO A 73 -15.27 6.04 2.46
C PRO A 73 -16.70 5.97 3.01
N ALA A 74 -17.42 7.09 2.93
CA ALA A 74 -18.86 7.12 3.16
C ALA A 74 -19.60 6.31 2.07
N PRO A 75 -20.88 5.96 2.28
CA PRO A 75 -21.70 5.35 1.23
C PRO A 75 -21.62 6.16 -0.08
N THR A 76 -21.18 5.51 -1.15
CA THR A 76 -20.80 6.17 -2.41
C THR A 76 -21.30 5.39 -3.62
N THR A 77 -21.41 6.08 -4.76
CA THR A 77 -21.68 5.49 -6.08
C THR A 77 -20.42 5.37 -6.93
N GLN A 78 -19.25 5.65 -6.36
CA GLN A 78 -17.96 5.45 -7.01
C GLN A 78 -17.73 3.98 -7.34
N ASP A 79 -16.81 3.72 -8.27
CA ASP A 79 -16.45 2.37 -8.69
C ASP A 79 -15.99 1.55 -7.49
N CYS A 80 -16.80 0.55 -7.13
CA CYS A 80 -16.55 -0.38 -6.05
C CYS A 80 -16.21 -1.73 -6.65
N GLN A 81 -15.10 -2.32 -6.23
CA GLN A 81 -14.69 -3.64 -6.70
C GLN A 81 -14.37 -4.58 -5.55
N SER A 82 -14.88 -5.80 -5.67
CA SER A 82 -14.62 -6.89 -4.74
C SER A 82 -13.47 -7.74 -5.28
N VAL A 83 -12.37 -7.81 -4.54
CA VAL A 83 -11.15 -8.54 -4.90
C VAL A 83 -11.01 -9.75 -3.99
N ASP A 84 -11.05 -10.94 -4.56
CA ASP A 84 -10.73 -12.19 -3.85
C ASP A 84 -9.22 -12.45 -3.99
N PRO A 85 -8.45 -12.44 -2.89
CA PRO A 85 -7.02 -12.70 -2.95
C PRO A 85 -6.70 -14.18 -3.22
N GLY A 86 -7.68 -15.07 -3.24
CA GLY A 86 -7.49 -16.52 -3.45
C GLY A 86 -6.81 -17.21 -2.26
N ILE A 87 -6.77 -16.54 -1.11
CA ILE A 87 -6.09 -17.01 0.10
C ILE A 87 -7.11 -17.74 1.00
N PRO A 88 -6.90 -19.03 1.31
CA PRO A 88 -7.82 -19.78 2.17
C PRO A 88 -8.07 -19.08 3.50
N GLY A 89 -9.35 -18.81 3.78
CA GLY A 89 -9.83 -18.19 5.03
C GLY A 89 -9.93 -16.66 5.04
N LEU A 90 -9.51 -15.95 3.98
CA LEU A 90 -9.53 -14.48 3.97
C LEU A 90 -10.78 -13.82 3.37
N GLY A 91 -11.54 -14.54 2.56
CA GLY A 91 -12.70 -13.99 1.85
C GLY A 91 -12.33 -12.84 0.91
N THR A 92 -13.34 -12.11 0.46
CA THR A 92 -13.22 -11.02 -0.51
C THR A 92 -13.07 -9.67 0.19
N PHE A 93 -12.34 -8.74 -0.44
CA PHE A 93 -12.10 -7.38 0.05
C PHE A 93 -12.71 -6.38 -0.91
N ASP A 94 -13.49 -5.45 -0.37
CA ASP A 94 -14.11 -4.40 -1.16
C ASP A 94 -13.24 -3.14 -1.19
N TRP A 95 -13.13 -2.54 -2.38
CA TRP A 95 -12.28 -1.38 -2.62
C TRP A 95 -13.02 -0.34 -3.46
N ILE A 96 -13.08 0.90 -2.97
CA ILE A 96 -13.41 2.06 -3.79
C ILE A 96 -12.19 2.40 -4.65
N THR A 97 -12.41 2.57 -5.94
CA THR A 97 -11.38 2.81 -6.93
C THR A 97 -11.54 4.19 -7.54
N THR A 98 -10.45 4.93 -7.58
CA THR A 98 -10.36 6.17 -8.33
C THR A 98 -9.12 6.12 -9.21
N GLN A 99 -9.21 6.70 -10.41
CA GLN A 99 -8.10 6.77 -11.35
C GLN A 99 -7.89 8.22 -11.79
N ASP A 100 -6.63 8.63 -11.85
CA ASP A 100 -6.17 9.89 -12.43
C ASP A 100 -4.97 9.65 -13.36
N ASP A 101 -4.33 10.73 -13.82
CA ASP A 101 -3.13 10.65 -14.68
C ASP A 101 -1.93 9.96 -13.99
N ASN A 102 -1.91 9.94 -12.65
CA ASN A 102 -0.83 9.35 -11.86
C ASN A 102 -1.04 7.87 -11.57
N GLY A 103 -2.25 7.34 -11.80
CA GLY A 103 -2.55 5.91 -11.69
C GLY A 103 -3.83 5.63 -10.94
N TRP A 104 -3.84 4.51 -10.21
CA TRP A 104 -5.00 4.03 -9.47
C TRP A 104 -4.82 4.24 -7.97
N THR A 105 -5.88 4.66 -7.30
CA THR A 105 -5.98 4.64 -5.85
C THR A 105 -7.13 3.73 -5.46
N PHE A 106 -6.81 2.72 -4.64
CA PHE A 106 -7.76 1.78 -4.08
C PHE A 106 -7.89 2.08 -2.60
N THR A 107 -9.10 2.31 -2.10
CA THR A 107 -9.35 2.50 -0.67
C THR A 107 -10.31 1.43 -0.18
N THR A 108 -9.96 0.72 0.90
CA THR A 108 -10.82 -0.32 1.46
C THR A 108 -12.18 0.24 1.79
N TYR A 109 -13.22 -0.45 1.36
CA TYR A 109 -14.61 -0.15 1.71
C TYR A 109 -15.08 -1.15 2.76
N GLY A 110 -15.85 -0.69 3.75
CA GLY A 110 -16.33 -1.57 4.81
C GLY A 110 -15.27 -1.98 5.84
N ARG A 111 -14.23 -1.17 6.04
CA ARG A 111 -13.19 -1.40 7.05
C ARG A 111 -12.82 -0.09 7.72
N GLU A 112 -12.56 -0.13 9.02
CA GLU A 112 -12.23 1.04 9.83
C GLU A 112 -11.11 0.71 10.83
N PRO A 113 -9.97 1.42 10.80
CA PRO A 113 -9.60 2.48 9.85
C PRO A 113 -9.46 1.99 8.40
N ALA A 114 -9.64 2.86 7.41
CA ALA A 114 -9.45 2.45 6.02
C ALA A 114 -7.97 2.44 5.61
N VAL A 115 -7.66 1.57 4.64
CA VAL A 115 -6.35 1.49 3.97
C VAL A 115 -6.48 1.97 2.54
N SER A 116 -5.55 2.82 2.12
CA SER A 116 -5.40 3.27 0.74
C SER A 116 -4.13 2.67 0.13
N VAL A 117 -4.23 2.16 -1.09
CA VAL A 117 -3.12 1.68 -1.91
C VAL A 117 -3.10 2.48 -3.21
N GLN A 118 -1.99 3.15 -3.50
CA GLN A 118 -1.78 3.84 -4.76
C GLN A 118 -0.85 3.02 -5.64
N VAL A 119 -1.27 2.74 -6.87
CA VAL A 119 -0.49 2.03 -7.88
C VAL A 119 -0.26 2.98 -9.06
N PRO A 120 1.00 3.35 -9.37
CA PRO A 120 1.28 4.29 -10.44
C PRO A 120 0.98 3.68 -11.82
N THR A 121 0.64 4.52 -12.79
CA THR A 121 0.23 4.10 -14.15
C THR A 121 1.19 3.08 -14.78
N GLU A 122 2.50 3.27 -14.61
CA GLU A 122 3.54 2.42 -15.18
C GLU A 122 3.62 1.03 -14.56
N LEU A 123 3.08 0.84 -13.35
CA LEU A 123 3.09 -0.43 -12.63
C LEU A 123 1.73 -1.13 -12.65
N GLY A 124 0.63 -0.41 -12.90
CA GLY A 124 -0.70 -1.02 -12.92
C GLY A 124 -0.98 -1.89 -14.15
N GLY A 125 -0.28 -1.66 -15.27
CA GLY A 125 -0.36 -2.50 -16.47
C GLY A 125 -1.81 -2.83 -16.86
N SER A 126 -2.09 -4.12 -17.11
CA SER A 126 -3.44 -4.63 -17.37
C SER A 126 -4.18 -5.10 -16.10
N GLN A 127 -3.52 -5.15 -14.94
CA GLN A 127 -4.10 -5.71 -13.71
C GLN A 127 -3.63 -4.92 -12.47
N PRO A 128 -4.11 -3.68 -12.28
CA PRO A 128 -3.66 -2.81 -11.19
C PRO A 128 -4.09 -3.34 -9.81
N THR A 129 -4.99 -4.32 -9.75
CA THR A 129 -5.47 -4.98 -8.53
C THR A 129 -4.52 -6.05 -7.99
N ALA A 130 -3.49 -6.47 -8.74
CA ALA A 130 -2.54 -7.49 -8.29
C ALA A 130 -1.88 -7.10 -6.96
N SER A 131 -1.52 -5.82 -6.80
CA SER A 131 -0.95 -5.29 -5.55
C SER A 131 -1.88 -5.42 -4.33
N LEU A 132 -3.20 -5.47 -4.55
CA LEU A 132 -4.18 -5.65 -3.47
C LEU A 132 -4.16 -7.07 -2.92
N ILE A 133 -3.85 -8.05 -3.76
CA ILE A 133 -3.71 -9.46 -3.37
C ILE A 133 -2.49 -9.61 -2.44
N ASP A 134 -1.37 -8.98 -2.79
CA ASP A 134 -0.12 -9.05 -2.02
C ASP A 134 -0.29 -8.50 -0.59
N VAL A 135 -1.07 -7.43 -0.42
CA VAL A 135 -1.32 -6.81 0.89
C VAL A 135 -2.53 -7.36 1.65
N ALA A 136 -3.30 -8.28 1.06
CA ALA A 136 -4.58 -8.74 1.61
C ALA A 136 -4.46 -9.32 3.02
N ARG A 137 -3.38 -10.05 3.31
CA ARG A 137 -3.07 -10.59 4.65
C ARG A 137 -2.84 -9.52 5.71
N ALA A 138 -2.20 -8.41 5.35
CA ALA A 138 -2.02 -7.30 6.28
C ALA A 138 -3.34 -6.54 6.49
N VAL A 139 -4.08 -6.30 5.40
CA VAL A 139 -5.35 -5.58 5.43
C VAL A 139 -6.45 -6.36 6.16
N SER A 140 -6.37 -7.70 6.20
CA SER A 140 -7.35 -8.54 6.90
C SER A 140 -7.42 -8.32 8.40
N GLU A 141 -6.37 -7.76 9.00
CA GLU A 141 -6.35 -7.43 10.44
C GLU A 141 -7.33 -6.33 10.82
N ILE A 142 -7.69 -5.47 9.85
CA ILE A 142 -8.61 -4.37 10.11
C ILE A 142 -10.04 -4.92 10.19
N PRO A 143 -10.79 -4.66 11.28
CA PRO A 143 -12.17 -5.13 11.39
C PRO A 143 -13.07 -4.65 10.24
N THR A 144 -14.02 -5.50 9.85
CA THR A 144 -15.05 -5.14 8.87
C THR A 144 -16.21 -4.39 9.54
N THR A 145 -16.76 -3.42 8.83
CA THR A 145 -17.99 -2.70 9.18
C THR A 145 -19.17 -3.20 8.34
N SER A 146 -20.31 -2.52 8.39
CA SER A 146 -21.52 -2.92 7.66
C SER A 146 -21.53 -2.57 6.17
N HIS A 147 -20.54 -1.81 5.68
CA HIS A 147 -20.48 -1.43 4.27
C HIS A 147 -19.82 -2.53 3.43
N ALA A 148 -20.33 -2.74 2.22
CA ALA A 148 -19.79 -3.68 1.24
C ALA A 148 -20.16 -3.19 -0.17
N CYS A 149 -19.39 -3.60 -1.19
CA CYS A 149 -19.78 -3.41 -2.58
C CYS A 149 -21.14 -4.09 -2.81
N ARG A 150 -22.01 -3.48 -3.62
CA ARG A 150 -23.35 -3.98 -3.94
C ARG A 150 -23.47 -4.29 -5.42
#